data_AF-A0A2D5W8Q3-F1
#
_entry.id   AF-A0A2D5W8Q3-F1
#
_cell.length_a   1.000
_cell.length_b   1.000
_cell.length_c   1.000
_cell.angle_alpha   90.00
_cell.angle_beta   90.00
_cell.angle_gamma   90.00
#
_symmetry.space_group_name_H-M   'P 1'
#
loop_
_entity.id
_entity.type
_entity.pdbx_description
1 polymer ?
#
loop_
_entity_poly.entity_id
_entity_poly.type
_entity_poly.pdbx_seq_one_letter_code
_entity_poly.pdbx_strand_id
1 'polypeptide(L)'
;MQHILTLSLAVAVTLSATASPTPAPPAARPAPLARQAGEEPQSAAELLALIRDKEDATPSARFTELAQIGTREAFINLKTALGYLRKSGPLGNASRAFKHFAGKGELETDAIGFLFQRIFNAGREEEQLAAALGLVQFKNALPELEEVLLRHRDPKVRAQVMRPLIPILGERGDSQSLELILNNAAIGGYQRKSVVAALTQFPAEQHTGTFLARLEAPDLTDAWRHLLLDTLGPRQGADITTVLLDLTRSDDLTFALHALTLLGQRCLPGGADASSAVRRRLLKPLLGFVKRDDAPALLAAATPILAETYALDLDRVPSSWRDTVKKLRRSKQPHRRRAACSALAISGTPEDVDKLLELLSDRDWSVRAAAVQAAAGLRLKRTLPPIIALLEESSGRTRKDCVRALRLLTGLDHGTAAARWNTWWEKEGAAFRLPALDTALAAEQARLARAAASTTKTSFYGLRIVSNRVAFILDMSGSMNAQVKGEGKTRRAIALAQVTQAVNALAEGTVFNVIFFATAVYPWMDTALPLDKRTRAAAISFIERQTLTGGTNIYDALLFALEDPGLDTLFVMSDGMPSGGSVNDIATIRAEIAAQNAARGIVIHGIAVGQKSALLKSLAQDSGGSYREVL
;
A
#
# COMPACT_ATOMS: atom_id res chain seq x y z
N MET A 1 3.50 19.77 20.83
CA MET A 1 2.32 20.04 19.97
C MET A 1 2.48 19.58 18.52
N GLN A 2 3.70 19.34 18.00
CA GLN A 2 3.96 18.63 16.72
C GLN A 2 3.51 17.14 16.67
N HIS A 3 2.93 16.60 17.77
CA HIS A 3 2.73 15.16 17.96
C HIS A 3 1.34 14.62 17.63
N ILE A 4 0.34 15.49 17.46
CA ILE A 4 -1.05 15.05 17.21
C ILE A 4 -1.24 14.69 15.73
N LEU A 5 -0.56 15.38 14.81
CA LEU A 5 -0.46 14.99 13.40
C LEU A 5 0.46 13.79 13.18
N THR A 6 1.48 13.55 14.00
CA THR A 6 2.38 12.41 13.76
C THR A 6 1.73 11.05 14.05
N LEU A 7 0.66 11.01 14.86
CA LEU A 7 -0.11 9.79 15.14
C LEU A 7 -1.26 9.51 14.15
N SER A 8 -1.77 10.53 13.44
CA SER A 8 -2.85 10.36 12.43
C SER A 8 -2.42 10.63 10.98
N LEU A 9 -1.30 11.32 10.74
CA LEU A 9 -0.76 11.63 9.41
C LEU A 9 0.67 11.13 9.17
N ALA A 10 1.51 10.96 10.21
CA ALA A 10 2.92 10.56 10.01
C ALA A 10 3.23 9.06 10.18
N VAL A 11 2.27 8.22 10.54
CA VAL A 11 2.49 6.75 10.48
C VAL A 11 2.60 6.25 9.03
N ALA A 12 2.24 7.08 8.03
CA ALA A 12 2.40 6.78 6.62
C ALA A 12 3.68 7.35 5.96
N VAL A 13 4.42 8.29 6.57
CA VAL A 13 5.47 9.07 5.84
C VAL A 13 6.88 9.05 6.46
N THR A 14 7.09 8.69 7.73
CA THR A 14 8.45 8.64 8.33
C THR A 14 9.03 7.23 8.49
N LEU A 15 9.09 6.47 7.39
CA LEU A 15 9.94 5.27 7.25
C LEU A 15 10.60 5.20 5.85
N SER A 16 10.99 6.35 5.32
CA SER A 16 11.75 6.45 4.06
C SER A 16 12.91 7.44 4.18
N ALA A 17 13.76 7.26 5.19
CA ALA A 17 15.12 7.77 5.16
C ALA A 17 15.97 7.01 6.21
N THR A 18 17.17 6.65 5.78
CA THR A 18 18.33 6.16 6.57
C THR A 18 18.23 4.77 7.22
N ALA A 19 18.37 3.74 6.38
CA ALA A 19 19.21 2.60 6.72
C ALA A 19 19.81 2.03 5.43
N SER A 20 21.04 2.46 5.10
CA SER A 20 21.88 1.72 4.16
C SER A 20 22.23 0.39 4.80
N PRO A 21 21.84 -0.78 4.24
CA PRO A 21 22.37 -2.03 4.73
C PRO A 21 23.82 -2.15 4.26
N THR A 22 24.73 -2.21 5.21
CA THR A 22 26.09 -2.72 5.01
C THR A 22 25.99 -4.09 4.32
N PRO A 23 26.79 -4.38 3.28
CA PRO A 23 26.66 -5.63 2.54
C PRO A 23 26.92 -6.83 3.46
N ALA A 24 25.91 -7.70 3.60
CA ALA A 24 26.11 -9.02 4.19
C ALA A 24 27.08 -9.82 3.30
N PRO A 25 27.99 -10.61 3.90
CA PRO A 25 28.92 -11.45 3.14
C PRO A 25 28.14 -12.42 2.25
N PRO A 26 28.68 -12.80 1.07
CA PRO A 26 27.97 -13.62 0.11
C PRO A 26 27.55 -14.94 0.75
N ALA A 27 26.24 -15.16 0.84
CA ALA A 27 25.69 -16.46 1.21
C ALA A 27 26.20 -17.51 0.23
N ALA A 28 26.75 -18.59 0.77
CA ALA A 28 27.21 -19.74 0.01
C ALA A 28 26.12 -20.18 -0.98
N ARG A 29 26.53 -20.36 -2.24
CA ARG A 29 25.69 -20.85 -3.33
C ARG A 29 24.93 -22.10 -2.86
N PRO A 30 23.60 -22.21 -3.10
CA PRO A 30 22.96 -23.49 -2.95
C PRO A 30 23.66 -24.51 -3.86
N ALA A 31 24.01 -25.67 -3.30
CA ALA A 31 24.54 -26.77 -4.08
C ALA A 31 23.62 -27.04 -5.29
N PRO A 32 24.18 -27.30 -6.48
CA PRO A 32 23.37 -27.58 -7.65
C PRO A 32 22.44 -28.75 -7.35
N LEU A 33 21.15 -28.56 -7.65
CA LEU A 33 20.16 -29.62 -7.65
C LEU A 33 20.74 -30.85 -8.37
N ALA A 34 20.65 -31.99 -7.69
CA ALA A 34 21.08 -33.27 -8.21
C ALA A 34 20.51 -33.48 -9.62
N ARG A 35 21.42 -33.74 -10.56
CA ARG A 35 21.15 -34.03 -11.97
C ARG A 35 20.15 -35.18 -12.06
N GLN A 36 19.00 -34.93 -12.67
CA GLN A 36 18.21 -36.03 -13.24
C GLN A 36 18.93 -36.52 -14.49
N ALA A 37 19.07 -37.84 -14.56
CA ALA A 37 19.85 -38.56 -15.55
C ALA A 37 19.25 -38.42 -16.96
N GLY A 38 20.12 -38.21 -17.95
CA GLY A 38 19.84 -38.45 -19.37
C GLY A 38 19.53 -37.21 -20.22
N GLU A 39 20.54 -36.37 -20.49
CA GLU A 39 20.78 -35.70 -21.79
C GLU A 39 22.08 -34.88 -21.67
N GLU A 40 23.06 -35.19 -22.50
CA GLU A 40 24.38 -34.54 -22.61
C GLU A 40 24.29 -33.06 -23.06
N PRO A 41 25.37 -32.25 -22.93
CA PRO A 41 25.39 -30.90 -23.48
C PRO A 41 25.20 -30.96 -25.00
N GLN A 42 24.00 -30.62 -25.46
CA GLN A 42 23.67 -30.54 -26.87
C GLN A 42 24.55 -29.46 -27.53
N SER A 43 25.20 -29.82 -28.64
CA SER A 43 25.97 -28.86 -29.43
C SER A 43 25.10 -27.67 -29.88
N ALA A 44 25.71 -26.54 -30.24
CA ALA A 44 24.94 -25.38 -30.71
C ALA A 44 24.04 -25.73 -31.91
N ALA A 45 24.46 -26.68 -32.75
CA ALA A 45 23.70 -27.20 -33.88
C ALA A 45 22.51 -28.08 -33.44
N GLU A 46 22.68 -28.95 -32.45
CA GLU A 46 21.61 -29.79 -31.91
C GLU A 46 20.51 -28.96 -31.25
N LEU A 47 20.89 -27.94 -30.47
CA LEU A 47 19.94 -27.02 -29.86
C LEU A 47 19.14 -26.25 -30.93
N LEU A 48 19.79 -25.82 -32.02
CA LEU A 48 19.09 -25.17 -33.13
C LEU A 48 18.13 -26.14 -33.83
N ALA A 49 18.53 -27.39 -34.04
CA ALA A 49 17.68 -28.41 -34.66
C ALA A 49 16.42 -28.68 -33.81
N LEU A 50 16.57 -28.76 -32.48
CA LEU A 50 15.46 -28.91 -31.55
C LEU A 50 14.53 -27.70 -31.57
N ILE A 51 15.08 -26.49 -31.61
CA ILE A 51 14.28 -25.26 -31.72
C ILE A 51 13.51 -25.23 -33.05
N ARG A 52 14.13 -25.66 -34.14
CA ARG A 52 13.48 -25.73 -35.46
C ARG A 52 12.32 -26.73 -35.46
N ASP A 53 12.49 -27.87 -34.80
CA ASP A 53 11.46 -28.92 -34.72
C ASP A 53 10.26 -28.50 -33.84
N LYS A 54 10.53 -27.87 -32.70
CA LYS A 54 9.50 -27.52 -31.72
C LYS A 54 8.92 -26.11 -31.90
N GLU A 55 9.59 -25.24 -32.63
CA GLU A 55 9.20 -23.85 -32.87
C GLU A 55 8.74 -23.14 -31.57
N ASP A 56 7.49 -22.66 -31.52
CA ASP A 56 6.90 -21.99 -30.36
C ASP A 56 6.69 -22.89 -29.13
N ALA A 57 6.74 -24.22 -29.29
CA ALA A 57 6.66 -25.18 -28.18
C ALA A 57 8.03 -25.42 -27.50
N THR A 58 9.08 -24.75 -27.98
CA THR A 58 10.42 -24.85 -27.39
C THR A 58 10.43 -24.36 -25.94
N PRO A 59 10.92 -25.16 -24.97
CA PRO A 59 11.10 -24.72 -23.60
C PRO A 59 12.09 -23.55 -23.50
N SER A 60 11.76 -22.53 -22.70
CA SER A 60 12.57 -21.30 -22.58
C SER A 60 14.03 -21.53 -22.17
N ALA A 61 14.30 -22.62 -21.44
CA ALA A 61 15.65 -23.02 -21.03
C ALA A 61 16.57 -23.30 -22.22
N ARG A 62 16.04 -23.85 -23.33
CA ARG A 62 16.86 -24.25 -24.48
C ARG A 62 17.47 -23.05 -25.21
N PHE A 63 16.75 -21.92 -25.30
CA PHE A 63 17.33 -20.66 -25.81
C PHE A 63 18.47 -20.15 -24.93
N THR A 64 18.32 -20.32 -23.61
CA THR A 64 19.32 -19.90 -22.62
C THR A 64 20.57 -20.77 -22.71
N GLU A 65 20.41 -22.10 -22.79
CA GLU A 65 21.50 -23.06 -22.99
C GLU A 65 22.28 -22.75 -24.26
N LEU A 66 21.58 -22.51 -25.38
CA LEU A 66 22.21 -22.14 -26.65
C LEU A 66 23.05 -20.86 -26.50
N ALA A 67 22.50 -19.81 -25.89
CA ALA A 67 23.23 -18.54 -25.71
C ALA A 67 24.41 -18.66 -24.72
N GLN A 68 24.32 -19.55 -23.73
CA GLN A 68 25.36 -19.77 -22.72
C GLN A 68 26.63 -20.39 -23.31
N ILE A 69 26.53 -21.18 -24.38
CA ILE A 69 27.69 -21.72 -25.13
C ILE A 69 28.66 -20.59 -25.48
N GLY A 70 28.14 -19.42 -25.85
CA GLY A 70 28.96 -18.20 -25.92
C GLY A 70 29.91 -18.09 -27.11
N THR A 71 29.77 -18.95 -28.10
CA THR A 71 30.58 -18.93 -29.33
C THR A 71 29.89 -18.11 -30.43
N ARG A 72 30.66 -17.77 -31.47
CA ARG A 72 30.12 -17.12 -32.69
C ARG A 72 29.03 -17.96 -33.36
N GLU A 73 29.21 -19.29 -33.36
CA GLU A 73 28.22 -20.25 -33.86
C GLU A 73 26.93 -20.18 -33.06
N ALA A 74 27.01 -20.22 -31.72
CA ALA A 74 25.84 -20.11 -30.86
C ALA A 74 25.05 -18.81 -31.07
N PHE A 75 25.77 -17.69 -31.30
CA PHE A 75 25.16 -16.42 -31.67
C PHE A 75 24.41 -16.50 -33.00
N ILE A 76 25.02 -17.04 -34.05
CA ILE A 76 24.39 -17.23 -35.37
C ILE A 76 23.17 -18.16 -35.27
N ASN A 77 23.28 -19.23 -34.49
CA ASN A 77 22.19 -20.18 -34.28
C ASN A 77 21.03 -19.55 -33.53
N LEU A 78 21.29 -18.72 -32.51
CA LEU A 78 20.23 -18.01 -31.80
C LEU A 78 19.54 -16.96 -32.70
N LYS A 79 20.28 -16.29 -33.60
CA LYS A 79 19.68 -15.43 -34.63
C LYS A 79 18.76 -16.20 -35.55
N THR A 80 19.18 -17.40 -35.97
CA THR A 80 18.42 -18.28 -36.86
C THR A 80 17.16 -18.80 -36.14
N ALA A 81 17.28 -19.16 -34.86
CA ALA A 81 16.19 -19.62 -34.02
C ALA A 81 15.00 -18.64 -33.98
N LEU A 82 15.27 -17.32 -33.92
CA LEU A 82 14.21 -16.30 -33.95
C LEU A 82 13.33 -16.37 -35.21
N GLY A 83 13.87 -16.85 -36.34
CA GLY A 83 13.12 -16.99 -37.58
C GLY A 83 12.00 -18.05 -37.53
N TYR A 84 12.12 -19.04 -36.65
CA TYR A 84 11.15 -20.12 -36.46
C TYR A 84 10.03 -19.77 -35.47
N LEU A 85 10.16 -18.68 -34.71
CA LEU A 85 9.21 -18.35 -33.65
C LEU A 85 8.13 -17.40 -34.16
N ARG A 86 6.90 -17.59 -33.68
CA ARG A 86 5.75 -16.76 -34.04
C ARG A 86 5.13 -16.10 -32.82
N LYS A 87 5.01 -16.79 -31.69
CA LYS A 87 4.38 -16.25 -30.48
C LYS A 87 5.28 -15.30 -29.68
N SER A 88 4.68 -14.29 -29.07
CA SER A 88 5.34 -13.27 -28.26
C SER A 88 6.17 -13.85 -27.09
N GLY A 89 5.69 -14.90 -26.42
CA GLY A 89 6.39 -15.54 -25.30
C GLY A 89 7.73 -16.17 -25.70
N PRO A 90 7.75 -17.15 -26.63
CA PRO A 90 8.98 -17.74 -27.16
C PRO A 90 9.93 -16.70 -27.76
N LEU A 91 9.42 -15.75 -28.56
CA LEU A 91 10.22 -14.65 -29.12
C LEU A 91 10.92 -13.85 -28.02
N GLY A 92 10.17 -13.42 -26.99
CA GLY A 92 10.73 -12.68 -25.86
C GLY A 92 11.77 -13.48 -25.07
N ASN A 93 11.56 -14.78 -24.89
CA ASN A 93 12.52 -15.66 -24.21
C ASN A 93 13.83 -15.79 -25.01
N ALA A 94 13.73 -16.03 -26.32
CA ALA A 94 14.88 -16.12 -27.22
C ALA A 94 15.65 -14.79 -27.31
N SER A 95 14.96 -13.67 -27.47
CA SER A 95 15.59 -12.34 -27.50
C SER A 95 16.30 -11.99 -26.18
N ARG A 96 15.73 -12.36 -25.03
CA ARG A 96 16.38 -12.17 -23.71
C ARG A 96 17.62 -13.05 -23.52
N ALA A 97 17.71 -14.19 -24.21
CA ALA A 97 18.86 -15.09 -24.09
C ALA A 97 20.15 -14.44 -24.62
N PHE A 98 20.07 -13.47 -25.53
CA PHE A 98 21.23 -12.71 -26.03
C PHE A 98 22.06 -12.05 -24.93
N LYS A 99 21.47 -11.75 -23.76
CA LYS A 99 22.21 -11.24 -22.59
C LYS A 99 23.43 -12.10 -22.20
N HIS A 100 23.44 -13.39 -22.54
CA HIS A 100 24.56 -14.29 -22.28
C HIS A 100 25.79 -14.02 -23.16
N PHE A 101 25.68 -13.12 -24.14
CA PHE A 101 26.81 -12.57 -24.89
C PHE A 101 27.40 -11.30 -24.25
N ALA A 102 26.79 -10.75 -23.20
CA ALA A 102 27.34 -9.59 -22.49
C ALA A 102 28.71 -9.92 -21.87
N GLY A 103 29.66 -9.00 -21.98
CA GLY A 103 31.04 -9.15 -21.54
C GLY A 103 31.93 -9.97 -22.48
N LYS A 104 31.44 -10.39 -23.66
CA LYS A 104 32.19 -11.23 -24.62
C LYS A 104 32.73 -10.45 -25.83
N GLY A 105 33.18 -9.22 -25.61
CA GLY A 105 33.82 -8.39 -26.63
C GLY A 105 32.92 -8.16 -27.85
N GLU A 106 33.41 -8.52 -29.05
CA GLU A 106 32.69 -8.34 -30.32
C GLU A 106 31.30 -9.00 -30.34
N LEU A 107 31.10 -10.13 -29.63
CA LEU A 107 29.80 -10.79 -29.57
C LEU A 107 28.74 -9.95 -28.84
N GLU A 108 29.16 -9.12 -27.88
CA GLU A 108 28.25 -8.18 -27.23
C GLU A 108 27.83 -7.09 -28.21
N THR A 109 28.78 -6.46 -28.89
CA THR A 109 28.52 -5.42 -29.90
C THR A 109 27.62 -5.94 -31.02
N ASP A 110 27.90 -7.14 -31.53
CA ASP A 110 27.09 -7.77 -32.58
C ASP A 110 25.68 -8.12 -32.09
N ALA A 111 25.51 -8.53 -30.83
CA ALA A 111 24.21 -8.81 -30.24
C ALA A 111 23.38 -7.54 -30.06
N ILE A 112 24.00 -6.47 -29.56
CA ILE A 112 23.37 -5.15 -29.43
C ILE A 112 22.93 -4.66 -30.81
N GLY A 113 23.86 -4.62 -31.78
CA GLY A 113 23.57 -4.17 -33.14
C GLY A 113 22.49 -4.99 -33.83
N PHE A 114 22.50 -6.33 -33.69
CA PHE A 114 21.48 -7.19 -34.25
C PHE A 114 20.08 -6.91 -33.66
N LEU A 115 19.96 -6.83 -32.33
CA LEU A 115 18.69 -6.56 -31.68
C LEU A 115 18.17 -5.16 -32.02
N PHE A 116 19.05 -4.15 -32.02
CA PHE A 116 18.72 -2.79 -32.41
C PHE A 116 18.16 -2.71 -33.83
N GLN A 117 18.83 -3.31 -34.82
CA GLN A 117 18.34 -3.36 -36.20
C GLN A 117 17.00 -4.10 -36.30
N ARG A 118 16.82 -5.18 -35.54
CA ARG A 118 15.59 -5.97 -35.55
C ARG A 118 14.39 -5.17 -35.03
N ILE A 119 14.59 -4.24 -34.08
CA ILE A 119 13.52 -3.36 -33.59
C ILE A 119 12.90 -2.54 -34.72
N PHE A 120 13.71 -2.03 -35.65
CA PHE A 120 13.21 -1.21 -36.76
C PHE A 120 12.79 -2.01 -38.00
N ASN A 121 13.47 -3.12 -38.27
CA ASN A 121 13.36 -3.81 -39.56
C ASN A 121 12.46 -5.04 -39.53
N ALA A 122 12.06 -5.54 -38.35
CA ALA A 122 11.15 -6.68 -38.29
C ALA A 122 9.74 -6.28 -38.76
N GLY A 123 9.13 -7.11 -39.61
CA GLY A 123 7.80 -6.83 -40.17
C GLY A 123 6.63 -7.06 -39.21
N ARG A 124 6.86 -7.68 -38.04
CA ARG A 124 5.83 -7.99 -37.04
C ARG A 124 6.10 -7.26 -35.73
N GLU A 125 5.09 -6.62 -35.17
CA GLU A 125 5.17 -5.89 -33.89
C GLU A 125 5.70 -6.76 -32.74
N GLU A 126 5.30 -8.03 -32.69
CA GLU A 126 5.75 -9.00 -31.67
C GLU A 126 7.27 -9.22 -31.70
N GLU A 127 7.86 -9.20 -32.89
CA GLU A 127 9.31 -9.36 -33.05
C GLU A 127 10.07 -8.09 -32.66
N GLN A 128 9.52 -6.92 -32.99
CA GLN A 128 10.08 -5.62 -32.60
C GLN A 128 10.10 -5.49 -31.06
N LEU A 129 8.98 -5.83 -30.42
CA LEU A 129 8.86 -5.82 -28.95
C LEU A 129 9.78 -6.85 -28.29
N ALA A 130 9.89 -8.05 -28.85
CA ALA A 130 10.82 -9.06 -28.36
C ALA A 130 12.29 -8.60 -28.47
N ALA A 131 12.66 -7.98 -29.60
CA ALA A 131 13.99 -7.41 -29.78
C ALA A 131 14.29 -6.32 -28.73
N ALA A 132 13.33 -5.44 -28.44
CA ALA A 132 13.44 -4.45 -27.37
C ALA A 132 13.62 -5.11 -25.98
N LEU A 133 12.88 -6.18 -25.67
CA LEU A 133 13.04 -6.97 -24.43
C LEU A 133 14.44 -7.59 -24.29
N GLY A 134 15.06 -7.97 -25.41
CA GLY A 134 16.45 -8.43 -25.46
C GLY A 134 17.45 -7.30 -25.25
N LEU A 135 17.27 -6.19 -25.96
CA LEU A 135 18.22 -5.06 -25.96
C LEU A 135 18.38 -4.45 -24.56
N VAL A 136 17.28 -4.31 -23.80
CA VAL A 136 17.29 -3.78 -22.42
C VAL A 136 18.06 -4.67 -21.41
N GLN A 137 18.51 -5.85 -21.80
CA GLN A 137 19.35 -6.69 -20.93
C GLN A 137 20.82 -6.26 -20.95
N PHE A 138 21.25 -5.45 -21.92
CA PHE A 138 22.63 -5.00 -22.06
C PHE A 138 22.83 -3.65 -21.38
N LYS A 139 23.83 -3.57 -20.49
CA LYS A 139 24.18 -2.31 -19.82
C LYS A 139 24.82 -1.29 -20.76
N ASN A 140 25.52 -1.76 -21.79
CA ASN A 140 26.23 -0.91 -22.75
C ASN A 140 25.36 -0.43 -23.90
N ALA A 141 24.11 -0.89 -24.01
CA ALA A 141 23.19 -0.54 -25.10
C ALA A 141 22.43 0.78 -24.88
N LEU A 142 22.90 1.64 -23.97
CA LEU A 142 22.19 2.88 -23.62
C LEU A 142 21.99 3.82 -24.83
N PRO A 143 22.99 4.05 -25.71
CA PRO A 143 22.80 4.87 -26.90
C PRO A 143 21.73 4.31 -27.83
N GLU A 144 21.74 3.00 -28.09
CA GLU A 144 20.78 2.32 -28.95
C GLU A 144 19.36 2.37 -28.36
N LEU A 145 19.22 2.20 -27.05
CA LEU A 145 17.94 2.28 -26.36
C LEU A 145 17.35 3.69 -26.46
N GLU A 146 18.16 4.73 -26.30
CA GLU A 146 17.73 6.11 -26.44
C GLU A 146 17.34 6.45 -27.89
N GLU A 147 18.08 5.94 -28.87
CA GLU A 147 17.74 6.11 -30.27
C GLU A 147 16.42 5.41 -30.63
N VAL A 148 16.15 4.22 -30.09
CA VAL A 148 14.84 3.55 -30.21
C VAL A 148 13.74 4.41 -29.60
N LEU A 149 13.97 4.97 -28.41
CA LEU A 149 13.00 5.81 -27.73
C LEU A 149 12.59 7.05 -28.57
N LEU A 150 13.57 7.66 -29.26
CA LEU A 150 13.36 8.88 -30.06
C LEU A 150 12.75 8.60 -31.45
N ARG A 151 13.10 7.48 -32.09
CA ARG A 151 12.74 7.20 -33.49
C ARG A 151 11.54 6.27 -33.66
N HIS A 152 11.27 5.38 -32.71
CA HIS A 152 10.25 4.35 -32.88
C HIS A 152 8.84 4.91 -32.67
N ARG A 153 7.86 4.47 -33.47
CA ARG A 153 6.48 4.99 -33.41
C ARG A 153 5.59 4.22 -32.43
N ASP A 154 5.84 2.93 -32.25
CA ASP A 154 5.03 2.10 -31.34
C ASP A 154 5.28 2.48 -29.86
N PRO A 155 4.25 2.92 -29.12
CA PRO A 155 4.37 3.24 -27.69
C PRO A 155 4.75 2.04 -26.83
N LYS A 156 4.40 0.80 -27.20
CA LYS A 156 4.75 -0.41 -26.43
C LYS A 156 6.26 -0.64 -26.46
N VAL A 157 6.87 -0.51 -27.64
CA VAL A 157 8.33 -0.63 -27.82
C VAL A 157 9.05 0.48 -27.07
N ARG A 158 8.58 1.73 -27.19
CA ARG A 158 9.11 2.89 -26.47
C ARG A 158 9.07 2.69 -24.94
N ALA A 159 7.91 2.27 -24.40
CA ALA A 159 7.77 1.99 -22.98
C ALA A 159 8.68 0.84 -22.51
N GLN A 160 8.94 -0.14 -23.38
CA GLN A 160 9.82 -1.27 -23.07
C GLN A 160 11.28 -0.83 -22.92
N VAL A 161 11.79 0.02 -23.81
CA VAL A 161 13.18 0.53 -23.75
C VAL A 161 13.37 1.65 -22.73
N MET A 162 12.28 2.28 -22.29
CA MET A 162 12.31 3.37 -21.32
C MET A 162 12.87 2.95 -19.95
N ARG A 163 12.61 1.70 -19.52
CA ARG A 163 12.93 1.23 -18.16
C ARG A 163 14.38 1.49 -17.71
N PRO A 164 15.42 1.07 -18.44
CA PRO A 164 16.81 1.38 -18.08
C PRO A 164 17.20 2.85 -18.24
N LEU A 165 16.46 3.63 -19.03
CA LEU A 165 16.75 5.04 -19.30
C LEU A 165 16.22 5.98 -18.20
N ILE A 166 15.18 5.58 -17.45
CA ILE A 166 14.55 6.43 -16.41
C ILE A 166 15.58 7.06 -15.43
N PRO A 167 16.51 6.31 -14.81
CA PRO A 167 17.47 6.93 -13.90
C PRO A 167 18.40 7.92 -14.59
N ILE A 168 18.85 7.60 -15.81
CA ILE A 168 19.78 8.42 -16.60
C ILE A 168 19.09 9.73 -17.01
N LEU A 169 17.86 9.65 -17.48
CA LEU A 169 17.06 10.83 -17.85
C LEU A 169 16.75 11.69 -16.61
N GLY A 170 16.54 11.06 -15.45
CA GLY A 170 16.42 11.77 -14.17
C GLY A 170 17.69 12.53 -13.81
N GLU A 171 18.86 11.90 -13.95
CA GLU A 171 20.16 12.51 -13.66
C GLU A 171 20.51 13.68 -14.58
N ARG A 172 20.06 13.64 -15.86
CA ARG A 172 20.24 14.75 -16.81
C ARG A 172 19.45 16.00 -16.40
N GLY A 173 18.25 15.82 -15.85
CA GLY A 173 17.45 16.91 -15.27
C GLY A 173 16.94 17.98 -16.26
N ASP A 174 17.08 17.77 -17.57
CA ASP A 174 16.65 18.70 -18.61
C ASP A 174 15.18 18.49 -19.05
N SER A 175 14.58 19.48 -19.70
CA SER A 175 13.16 19.44 -20.10
C SER A 175 12.84 18.33 -21.11
N GLN A 176 13.77 17.99 -22.00
CA GLN A 176 13.56 16.93 -22.99
C GLN A 176 13.53 15.57 -22.29
N SER A 177 14.45 15.34 -21.34
CA SER A 177 14.48 14.14 -20.52
C SER A 177 13.20 13.97 -19.68
N LEU A 178 12.65 15.07 -19.16
CA LEU A 178 11.38 15.06 -18.45
C LEU A 178 10.22 14.63 -19.35
N GLU A 179 10.09 15.26 -20.53
CA GLU A 179 9.06 14.92 -21.51
C GLU A 179 9.15 13.47 -21.96
N LEU A 180 10.38 12.96 -22.14
CA LEU A 180 10.59 11.54 -22.45
C LEU A 180 10.06 10.66 -21.33
N ILE A 181 10.29 10.98 -20.05
CA ILE A 181 9.75 10.19 -18.93
C ILE A 181 8.22 10.24 -18.91
N LEU A 182 7.63 11.43 -18.95
CA LEU A 182 6.18 11.61 -18.83
C LEU A 182 5.40 10.94 -19.97
N ASN A 183 5.97 10.87 -21.17
CA ASN A 183 5.30 10.34 -22.35
C ASN A 183 5.56 8.85 -22.62
N ASN A 184 6.51 8.22 -21.91
CA ASN A 184 6.96 6.85 -22.22
C ASN A 184 7.01 5.90 -21.03
N ALA A 185 7.18 6.40 -19.81
CA ALA A 185 7.34 5.51 -18.68
C ALA A 185 6.04 4.76 -18.35
N ALA A 186 6.15 3.50 -17.98
CA ALA A 186 5.04 2.74 -17.43
C ALA A 186 5.07 2.80 -15.90
N ILE A 187 3.91 2.93 -15.25
CA ILE A 187 3.80 3.05 -13.78
C ILE A 187 3.61 1.69 -13.07
N GLY A 188 3.52 0.58 -13.80
CA GLY A 188 3.30 -0.74 -13.20
C GLY A 188 4.44 -1.25 -12.28
N GLY A 189 4.09 -1.66 -11.06
CA GLY A 189 4.95 -2.45 -10.17
C GLY A 189 6.27 -1.77 -9.76
N TYR A 190 7.41 -2.38 -10.11
CA TYR A 190 8.76 -1.89 -9.74
C TYR A 190 9.13 -0.55 -10.42
N GLN A 191 8.52 -0.22 -11.57
CA GLN A 191 8.85 0.99 -12.32
C GLN A 191 8.43 2.27 -11.59
N ARG A 192 7.30 2.26 -10.86
CA ARG A 192 6.81 3.42 -10.09
C ARG A 192 7.89 4.04 -9.21
N LYS A 193 8.64 3.21 -8.46
CA LYS A 193 9.71 3.69 -7.58
C LYS A 193 10.84 4.36 -8.36
N SER A 194 11.23 3.78 -9.48
CA SER A 194 12.26 4.34 -10.36
C SER A 194 11.81 5.64 -10.98
N VAL A 195 10.54 5.72 -11.42
CA VAL A 195 9.95 6.94 -12.00
C VAL A 195 9.90 8.04 -10.95
N VAL A 196 9.38 7.77 -9.74
CA VAL A 196 9.35 8.75 -8.64
C VAL A 196 10.76 9.24 -8.33
N ALA A 197 11.73 8.33 -8.18
CA ALA A 197 13.12 8.70 -7.89
C ALA A 197 13.76 9.54 -9.00
N ALA A 198 13.42 9.30 -10.26
CA ALA A 198 13.88 10.14 -11.37
C ALA A 198 13.18 11.50 -11.37
N LEU A 199 11.86 11.54 -11.23
CA LEU A 199 11.08 12.79 -11.22
C LEU A 199 11.49 13.73 -10.07
N THR A 200 11.92 13.19 -8.92
CA THR A 200 12.44 14.00 -7.80
C THR A 200 13.78 14.68 -8.10
N GLN A 201 14.54 14.22 -9.09
CA GLN A 201 15.84 14.81 -9.45
C GLN A 201 15.70 16.08 -10.31
N PHE A 202 14.56 16.26 -10.98
CA PHE A 202 14.32 17.45 -11.79
C PHE A 202 14.18 18.70 -10.89
N PRO A 203 14.91 19.80 -11.16
CA PRO A 203 14.82 21.03 -10.37
C PRO A 203 13.40 21.61 -10.27
N ALA A 204 12.99 22.02 -9.07
CA ALA A 204 11.65 22.56 -8.79
C ALA A 204 11.37 23.85 -9.57
N GLU A 205 12.34 24.76 -9.63
CA GLU A 205 12.19 26.08 -10.26
C GLU A 205 11.87 25.99 -11.76
N GLN A 206 12.36 24.96 -12.44
CA GLN A 206 12.23 24.83 -13.90
C GLN A 206 11.04 23.96 -14.31
N HIS A 207 10.76 22.89 -13.57
CA HIS A 207 9.90 21.80 -14.06
C HIS A 207 8.55 21.68 -13.36
N THR A 208 8.31 22.47 -12.30
CA THR A 208 7.03 22.42 -11.57
C THR A 208 5.86 22.78 -12.49
N GLY A 209 6.01 23.77 -13.36
CA GLY A 209 4.97 24.12 -14.34
C GLY A 209 4.60 22.96 -15.27
N THR A 210 5.58 22.19 -15.73
CA THR A 210 5.36 21.01 -16.59
C THR A 210 4.60 19.91 -15.85
N PHE A 211 4.92 19.65 -14.58
CA PHE A 211 4.18 18.69 -13.77
C PHE A 211 2.72 19.10 -13.54
N LEU A 212 2.49 20.39 -13.27
CA LEU A 212 1.14 20.92 -13.10
C LEU A 212 0.33 20.83 -14.41
N ALA A 213 0.93 21.24 -15.54
CA ALA A 213 0.30 21.12 -16.85
C ALA A 213 -0.04 19.67 -17.21
N ARG A 214 0.84 18.71 -16.88
CA ARG A 214 0.56 17.29 -17.13
C ARG A 214 -0.57 16.76 -16.25
N LEU A 215 -0.70 17.24 -15.02
CA LEU A 215 -1.77 16.85 -14.09
C LEU A 215 -3.17 17.26 -14.58
N GLU A 216 -3.25 18.36 -15.31
CA GLU A 216 -4.49 18.88 -15.91
C GLU A 216 -4.85 18.19 -17.24
N ALA A 217 -3.96 17.35 -17.78
CA ALA A 217 -4.17 16.71 -19.07
C ALA A 217 -5.31 15.67 -19.02
N PRO A 218 -6.26 15.70 -19.98
CA PRO A 218 -7.47 14.85 -19.94
C PRO A 218 -7.16 13.36 -20.16
N ASP A 219 -6.06 13.04 -20.82
CA ASP A 219 -5.61 11.67 -21.13
C ASP A 219 -4.83 11.01 -19.98
N LEU A 220 -4.58 11.73 -18.89
CA LEU A 220 -3.75 11.24 -17.79
C LEU A 220 -4.47 10.13 -17.02
N THR A 221 -3.82 8.98 -16.86
CA THR A 221 -4.35 7.87 -16.08
C THR A 221 -4.32 8.16 -14.58
N ASP A 222 -5.19 7.51 -13.79
CA ASP A 222 -5.23 7.71 -12.33
C ASP A 222 -3.90 7.36 -11.64
N ALA A 223 -3.21 6.33 -12.15
CA ALA A 223 -1.90 5.96 -11.66
C ALA A 223 -0.87 7.09 -11.83
N TRP A 224 -0.92 7.80 -12.96
CA TRP A 224 -0.10 8.99 -13.19
C TRP A 224 -0.55 10.18 -12.35
N ARG A 225 -1.87 10.41 -12.19
CA ARG A 225 -2.41 11.48 -11.34
C ARG A 225 -1.88 11.39 -9.91
N HIS A 226 -2.01 10.23 -9.28
CA HIS A 226 -1.50 10.01 -7.92
C HIS A 226 0.02 10.11 -7.84
N LEU A 227 0.75 9.58 -8.82
CA LEU A 227 2.21 9.67 -8.85
C LEU A 227 2.67 11.13 -8.95
N LEU A 228 2.07 11.92 -9.84
CA LEU A 228 2.41 13.33 -10.00
C LEU A 228 2.09 14.13 -8.73
N LEU A 229 0.93 13.89 -8.10
CA LEU A 229 0.60 14.47 -6.80
C LEU A 229 1.66 14.15 -5.74
N ASP A 230 2.08 12.88 -5.62
CA ASP A 230 3.13 12.46 -4.68
C ASP A 230 4.47 13.17 -4.98
N THR A 231 4.81 13.36 -6.27
CA THR A 231 6.04 14.06 -6.66
C THR A 231 5.97 15.57 -6.43
N LEU A 232 4.80 16.19 -6.56
CA LEU A 232 4.57 17.62 -6.34
C LEU A 232 4.53 17.96 -4.84
N GLY A 233 4.00 17.06 -4.01
CA GLY A 233 3.83 17.23 -2.57
C GLY A 233 5.03 17.84 -1.83
N PRO A 234 6.26 17.31 -1.97
CA PRO A 234 7.45 17.84 -1.28
C PRO A 234 8.15 19.01 -2.01
N ARG A 235 7.76 19.35 -3.24
CA ARG A 235 8.49 20.35 -4.05
C ARG A 235 8.19 21.78 -3.60
N GLN A 236 9.18 22.67 -3.73
CA GLN A 236 9.00 24.10 -3.46
C GLN A 236 8.20 24.76 -4.60
N GLY A 237 7.30 25.69 -4.27
CA GLY A 237 6.53 26.47 -5.25
C GLY A 237 5.10 26.77 -4.79
N ALA A 238 4.76 28.06 -4.68
CA ALA A 238 3.46 28.51 -4.18
C ALA A 238 2.28 28.14 -5.11
N ASP A 239 2.53 27.99 -6.41
CA ASP A 239 1.52 27.62 -7.40
C ASP A 239 0.97 26.21 -7.14
N ILE A 240 1.81 25.31 -6.59
CA ILE A 240 1.40 23.94 -6.25
C ILE A 240 0.26 23.96 -5.23
N THR A 241 0.35 24.80 -4.21
CA THR A 241 -0.68 24.89 -3.17
C THR A 241 -2.01 25.41 -3.72
N THR A 242 -1.96 26.35 -4.66
CA THR A 242 -3.17 26.85 -5.34
C THR A 242 -3.81 25.75 -6.19
N VAL A 243 -3.03 25.03 -6.99
CA VAL A 243 -3.52 23.92 -7.81
C VAL A 243 -4.09 22.81 -6.91
N LEU A 244 -3.38 22.39 -5.86
CA LEU A 244 -3.88 21.39 -4.92
C LEU A 244 -5.21 21.80 -4.30
N LEU A 245 -5.36 23.08 -3.93
CA LEU A 245 -6.62 23.60 -3.42
C LEU A 245 -7.75 23.47 -4.45
N ASP A 246 -7.48 23.74 -5.72
CA ASP A 246 -8.48 23.58 -6.78
C ASP A 246 -8.83 22.11 -7.02
N LEU A 247 -7.84 21.23 -6.98
CA LEU A 247 -8.04 19.78 -7.11
C LEU A 247 -8.84 19.17 -5.95
N THR A 248 -8.86 19.79 -4.77
CA THR A 248 -9.75 19.34 -3.66
C THR A 248 -11.24 19.44 -4.01
N ARG A 249 -11.60 20.15 -5.09
CA ARG A 249 -12.97 20.29 -5.58
C ARG A 249 -13.32 19.33 -6.71
N SER A 250 -12.43 18.39 -7.05
CA SER A 250 -12.69 17.33 -8.02
C SER A 250 -13.93 16.50 -7.63
N ASP A 251 -14.67 16.04 -8.63
CA ASP A 251 -15.77 15.09 -8.44
C ASP A 251 -15.25 13.69 -8.03
N ASP A 252 -14.00 13.38 -8.37
CA ASP A 252 -13.30 12.20 -7.87
C ASP A 252 -12.87 12.41 -6.40
N LEU A 253 -13.56 11.71 -5.50
CA LEU A 253 -13.35 11.77 -4.05
C LEU A 253 -11.92 11.39 -3.65
N THR A 254 -11.33 10.37 -4.28
CA THR A 254 -10.00 9.86 -3.92
C THR A 254 -8.91 10.81 -4.37
N PHE A 255 -9.08 11.38 -5.55
CA PHE A 255 -8.21 12.43 -6.03
C PHE A 255 -8.32 13.71 -5.17
N ALA A 256 -9.54 14.13 -4.83
CA ALA A 256 -9.80 15.28 -3.96
C ALA A 256 -9.18 15.09 -2.55
N LEU A 257 -9.30 13.89 -1.98
CA LEU A 257 -8.71 13.55 -0.68
C LEU A 257 -7.19 13.52 -0.69
N HIS A 258 -6.59 12.97 -1.76
CA HIS A 258 -5.14 12.98 -1.93
C HIS A 258 -4.63 14.41 -2.00
N ALA A 259 -5.26 15.26 -2.83
CA ALA A 259 -4.93 16.67 -2.94
C ALA A 259 -5.06 17.40 -1.60
N LEU A 260 -6.15 17.17 -0.85
CA LEU A 260 -6.40 17.77 0.46
C LEU A 260 -5.36 17.32 1.52
N THR A 261 -4.97 16.05 1.48
CA THR A 261 -3.96 15.50 2.38
C THR A 261 -2.59 16.13 2.12
N LEU A 262 -2.19 16.24 0.85
CA LEU A 262 -0.96 16.91 0.45
C LEU A 262 -0.98 18.41 0.80
N LEU A 263 -2.13 19.06 0.59
CA LEU A 263 -2.33 20.46 0.98
C LEU A 263 -2.06 20.66 2.48
N GLY A 264 -2.58 19.77 3.33
CA GLY A 264 -2.27 19.77 4.77
C GLY A 264 -0.79 19.58 5.06
N GLN A 265 -0.13 18.59 4.44
CA GLN A 265 1.30 18.33 4.62
C GLN A 265 2.19 19.53 4.20
N ARG A 266 1.78 20.26 3.18
CA ARG A 266 2.51 21.43 2.67
C ARG A 266 2.34 22.67 3.53
N CYS A 267 1.13 22.93 4.01
CA CYS A 267 0.79 24.21 4.63
C CYS A 267 0.97 24.21 6.17
N LEU A 268 1.04 23.03 6.79
CA LEU A 268 1.28 22.89 8.22
C LEU A 268 2.80 22.91 8.54
N PRO A 269 3.20 23.10 9.82
CA PRO A 269 4.60 23.31 10.19
C PRO A 269 5.54 22.19 9.71
N GLY A 270 6.65 22.56 9.10
CA GLY A 270 7.60 21.61 8.48
C GLY A 270 7.31 21.30 7.01
N GLY A 271 6.19 21.78 6.47
CA GLY A 271 5.85 21.69 5.05
C GLY A 271 6.48 22.79 4.19
N ALA A 272 6.44 22.59 2.87
CA ALA A 272 7.05 23.49 1.88
C ALA A 272 6.42 24.89 1.84
N ASP A 273 5.11 25.02 2.10
CA ASP A 273 4.34 26.27 2.00
C ASP A 273 3.72 26.67 3.35
N ALA A 274 4.47 26.52 4.44
CA ALA A 274 4.00 26.74 5.81
C ALA A 274 3.88 28.23 6.22
N SER A 275 3.62 29.15 5.28
CA SER A 275 3.43 30.57 5.61
C SER A 275 2.03 30.84 6.18
N SER A 276 1.92 31.83 7.08
CA SER A 276 0.62 32.23 7.64
C SER A 276 -0.34 32.75 6.56
N ALA A 277 0.18 33.44 5.54
CA ALA A 277 -0.62 33.96 4.43
C ALA A 277 -1.29 32.83 3.63
N VAL A 278 -0.56 31.75 3.33
CA VAL A 278 -1.09 30.58 2.64
C VAL A 278 -2.16 29.89 3.49
N ARG A 279 -1.84 29.57 4.74
CA ARG A 279 -2.78 28.90 5.65
C ARG A 279 -4.08 29.69 5.84
N ARG A 280 -4.02 31.02 5.99
CA ARG A 280 -5.22 31.87 6.10
C ARG A 280 -6.13 31.81 4.88
N ARG A 281 -5.58 31.62 3.66
CA ARG A 281 -6.38 31.44 2.43
C ARG A 281 -7.14 30.11 2.43
N LEU A 282 -6.64 29.10 3.13
CA LEU A 282 -7.29 27.77 3.22
C LEU A 282 -8.48 27.73 4.17
N LEU A 283 -8.60 28.69 5.10
CA LEU A 283 -9.66 28.69 6.12
C LEU A 283 -11.06 28.58 5.55
N LYS A 284 -11.40 29.39 4.54
CA LYS A 284 -12.74 29.40 3.93
C LYS A 284 -13.03 28.10 3.15
N PRO A 285 -12.15 27.62 2.24
CA PRO A 285 -12.33 26.33 1.58
C PRO A 285 -12.46 25.15 2.55
N LEU A 286 -11.56 25.03 3.53
CA LEU A 286 -11.57 23.94 4.50
C LEU A 286 -12.86 23.94 5.34
N LEU A 287 -13.33 25.12 5.75
CA LEU A 287 -14.61 25.25 6.44
C LEU A 287 -15.79 24.81 5.57
N GLY A 288 -15.70 24.99 4.25
CA GLY A 288 -16.64 24.45 3.27
C GLY A 288 -16.75 22.93 3.38
N PHE A 289 -15.62 22.22 3.32
CA PHE A 289 -15.60 20.76 3.45
C PHE A 289 -16.11 20.26 4.80
N VAL A 290 -15.81 20.94 5.90
CA VAL A 290 -16.28 20.55 7.24
C VAL A 290 -17.81 20.70 7.38
N LYS A 291 -18.43 21.60 6.63
CA LYS A 291 -19.88 21.84 6.67
C LYS A 291 -20.69 20.89 5.78
N ARG A 292 -20.05 20.20 4.84
CA ARG A 292 -20.70 19.28 3.90
C ARG A 292 -21.22 18.02 4.60
N ASP A 293 -22.42 17.59 4.23
CA ASP A 293 -23.05 16.37 4.75
C ASP A 293 -22.77 15.15 3.84
N ASP A 294 -22.41 15.38 2.58
CA ASP A 294 -22.30 14.37 1.52
C ASP A 294 -20.90 13.75 1.39
N ALA A 295 -19.88 14.31 2.04
CA ALA A 295 -18.49 13.84 1.94
C ALA A 295 -17.82 13.63 3.31
N PRO A 296 -18.13 12.54 4.04
CA PRO A 296 -17.57 12.25 5.36
C PRO A 296 -16.03 12.18 5.39
N ALA A 297 -15.42 11.67 4.32
CA ALA A 297 -13.97 11.55 4.21
C ALA A 297 -13.30 12.93 4.08
N LEU A 298 -13.83 13.83 3.24
CA LEU A 298 -13.30 15.21 3.10
C LEU A 298 -13.46 15.99 4.40
N LEU A 299 -14.58 15.81 5.11
CA LEU A 299 -14.77 16.38 6.45
C LEU A 299 -13.70 15.87 7.42
N ALA A 300 -13.44 14.55 7.44
CA ALA A 300 -12.46 13.94 8.33
C ALA A 300 -11.03 14.45 8.06
N ALA A 301 -10.67 14.65 6.79
CA ALA A 301 -9.36 15.18 6.38
C ALA A 301 -9.22 16.69 6.59
N ALA A 302 -10.26 17.48 6.28
CA ALA A 302 -10.22 18.95 6.39
C ALA A 302 -10.23 19.44 7.85
N THR A 303 -10.93 18.73 8.74
CA THR A 303 -11.11 19.14 10.14
C THR A 303 -9.78 19.35 10.88
N PRO A 304 -8.82 18.40 10.90
CA PRO A 304 -7.55 18.61 11.58
C PRO A 304 -6.72 19.73 10.96
N ILE A 305 -6.68 19.85 9.62
CA ILE A 305 -5.97 20.91 8.92
C ILE A 305 -6.50 22.29 9.32
N LEU A 306 -7.84 22.42 9.38
CA LEU A 306 -8.51 23.65 9.77
C LEU A 306 -8.27 24.00 11.25
N ALA A 307 -8.39 23.01 12.15
CA ALA A 307 -8.14 23.18 13.57
C ALA A 307 -6.72 23.68 13.84
N GLU A 308 -5.73 23.09 13.14
CA GLU A 308 -4.33 23.44 13.32
C GLU A 308 -3.99 24.79 12.70
N THR A 309 -4.57 25.10 11.55
CA THR A 309 -4.47 26.44 10.97
C THR A 309 -4.97 27.52 11.93
N TYR A 310 -6.12 27.30 12.58
CA TYR A 310 -6.63 28.21 13.60
C TYR A 310 -5.70 28.32 14.82
N ALA A 311 -5.10 27.21 15.27
CA ALA A 311 -4.19 27.21 16.40
C ALA A 311 -2.85 27.91 16.11
N LEU A 312 -2.39 27.89 14.86
CA LEU A 312 -1.10 28.47 14.44
C LEU A 312 -1.18 29.94 14.06
N ASP A 313 -2.24 30.35 13.37
CA ASP A 313 -2.28 31.66 12.73
C ASP A 313 -3.10 32.71 13.45
N LEU A 314 -3.91 32.31 14.44
CA LEU A 314 -4.77 33.22 15.17
C LEU A 314 -4.43 33.21 16.65
N ASP A 315 -4.24 34.41 17.22
CA ASP A 315 -4.04 34.61 18.66
C ASP A 315 -5.20 34.04 19.48
N ARG A 316 -6.41 34.04 18.89
CA ARG A 316 -7.60 33.46 19.48
C ARG A 316 -8.43 32.72 18.44
N VAL A 317 -8.75 31.47 18.78
CA VAL A 317 -9.69 30.65 18.01
C VAL A 317 -11.07 31.32 17.92
N PRO A 318 -11.62 31.55 16.71
CA PRO A 318 -12.90 32.22 16.51
C PRO A 318 -14.07 31.49 17.16
N SER A 319 -15.06 32.25 17.65
CA SER A 319 -16.31 31.70 18.21
C SER A 319 -17.04 30.81 17.19
N SER A 320 -17.05 31.21 15.91
CA SER A 320 -17.64 30.45 14.82
C SER A 320 -17.04 29.04 14.65
N TRP A 321 -15.72 28.89 14.87
CA TRP A 321 -15.08 27.58 14.88
C TRP A 321 -15.47 26.77 16.11
N ARG A 322 -15.47 27.39 17.30
CA ARG A 322 -15.92 26.73 18.55
C ARG A 322 -17.35 26.22 18.44
N ASP A 323 -18.24 27.01 17.83
CA ASP A 323 -19.62 26.61 17.56
C ASP A 323 -19.71 25.45 16.55
N THR A 324 -18.84 25.45 15.53
CA THR A 324 -18.74 24.35 14.56
C THR A 324 -18.32 23.05 15.25
N VAL A 325 -17.25 23.08 16.07
CA VAL A 325 -16.79 21.91 16.84
C VAL A 325 -17.88 21.43 17.82
N LYS A 326 -18.60 22.35 18.47
CA LYS A 326 -19.74 22.03 19.34
C LYS A 326 -20.86 21.31 18.59
N LYS A 327 -21.18 21.75 17.36
CA LYS A 327 -22.16 21.09 16.47
C LYS A 327 -21.69 19.70 16.04
N LEU A 328 -20.43 19.56 15.63
CA LEU A 328 -19.83 18.27 15.25
C LEU A 328 -19.93 17.26 16.40
N ARG A 329 -19.55 17.67 17.62
CA ARG A 329 -19.60 16.85 18.84
C ARG A 329 -21.00 16.34 19.19
N ARG A 330 -22.05 17.14 18.90
CA ARG A 330 -23.46 16.83 19.19
C ARG A 330 -24.20 16.21 18.01
N SER A 331 -23.52 15.92 16.91
CA SER A 331 -24.15 15.37 15.71
C SER A 331 -24.72 13.97 15.96
N LYS A 332 -25.87 13.67 15.34
CA LYS A 332 -26.42 12.31 15.30
C LYS A 332 -25.48 11.34 14.58
N GLN A 333 -24.73 11.83 13.59
CA GLN A 333 -23.82 11.05 12.75
C GLN A 333 -22.46 10.80 13.44
N PRO A 334 -22.01 9.54 13.58
CA PRO A 334 -20.76 9.20 14.27
C PRO A 334 -19.49 9.81 13.65
N HIS A 335 -19.37 9.83 12.32
CA HIS A 335 -18.19 10.36 11.64
C HIS A 335 -17.95 11.86 11.95
N ARG A 336 -19.01 12.64 12.18
CA ARG A 336 -18.92 14.04 12.63
C ARG A 336 -18.42 14.17 14.06
N ARG A 337 -18.87 13.30 14.97
CA ARG A 337 -18.37 13.27 16.36
C ARG A 337 -16.90 12.84 16.42
N ARG A 338 -16.47 11.94 15.52
CA ARG A 338 -15.05 11.60 15.35
C ARG A 338 -14.21 12.80 14.91
N ALA A 339 -14.67 13.56 13.93
CA ALA A 339 -13.99 14.78 13.51
C ALA A 339 -13.86 15.79 14.65
N ALA A 340 -14.87 15.89 15.52
CA ALA A 340 -14.79 16.69 16.73
C ALA A 340 -13.66 16.24 17.67
N CYS A 341 -13.39 14.94 17.79
CA CYS A 341 -12.27 14.43 18.61
C CYS A 341 -10.94 15.03 18.17
N SER A 342 -10.66 15.02 16.86
CA SER A 342 -9.43 15.58 16.30
C SER A 342 -9.33 17.08 16.53
N ALA A 343 -10.42 17.83 16.29
CA ALA A 343 -10.43 19.28 16.49
C ALA A 343 -10.19 19.68 17.97
N LEU A 344 -10.81 18.97 18.91
CA LEU A 344 -10.66 19.22 20.35
C LEU A 344 -9.23 18.91 20.82
N ALA A 345 -8.65 17.80 20.36
CA ALA A 345 -7.27 17.44 20.69
C ALA A 345 -6.26 18.46 20.15
N ILE A 346 -6.42 18.93 18.92
CA ILE A 346 -5.54 19.95 18.33
C ILE A 346 -5.62 21.27 19.10
N SER A 347 -6.82 21.67 19.53
CA SER A 347 -6.97 22.90 20.32
C SER A 347 -6.30 22.77 21.70
N GLY A 348 -6.34 21.58 22.32
CA GLY A 348 -5.60 21.25 23.54
C GLY A 348 -5.92 22.07 24.80
N THR A 349 -6.91 22.97 24.75
CA THR A 349 -7.27 23.82 25.89
C THR A 349 -7.82 22.95 27.03
N PRO A 350 -7.70 23.37 28.31
CA PRO A 350 -8.27 22.63 29.43
C PRO A 350 -9.72 22.19 29.20
N GLU A 351 -10.57 23.12 28.75
CA GLU A 351 -11.98 22.90 28.43
C GLU A 351 -12.21 21.93 27.25
N ASP A 352 -11.41 22.03 26.18
CA ASP A 352 -11.60 21.17 25.00
C ASP A 352 -11.11 19.74 25.27
N VAL A 353 -10.11 19.57 26.12
CA VAL A 353 -9.72 18.24 26.60
C VAL A 353 -10.82 17.61 27.45
N ASP A 354 -11.49 18.36 28.33
CA ASP A 354 -12.58 17.82 29.13
C ASP A 354 -13.74 17.36 28.22
N LYS A 355 -14.10 18.17 27.21
CA LYS A 355 -15.08 17.80 26.18
C LYS A 355 -14.67 16.58 25.33
N LEU A 356 -13.36 16.40 25.11
CA LEU A 356 -12.82 15.22 24.41
C LEU A 356 -12.94 13.97 25.30
N LEU A 357 -12.63 14.09 26.58
CA LEU A 357 -12.73 12.98 27.54
C LEU A 357 -14.18 12.50 27.72
N GLU A 358 -15.17 13.39 27.62
CA GLU A 358 -16.58 13.00 27.56
C GLU A 358 -16.89 12.04 26.39
N LEU A 359 -16.20 12.16 25.25
CA LEU A 359 -16.40 11.29 24.08
C LEU A 359 -15.84 9.87 24.24
N LEU A 360 -15.08 9.61 25.31
CA LEU A 360 -14.66 8.25 25.67
C LEU A 360 -15.87 7.36 26.02
N SER A 361 -16.96 7.97 26.49
CA SER A 361 -18.22 7.28 26.82
C SER A 361 -19.26 7.33 25.68
N ASP A 362 -18.86 7.67 24.45
CA ASP A 362 -19.79 7.77 23.33
C ASP A 362 -20.46 6.41 23.03
N ARG A 363 -21.73 6.44 22.64
CA ARG A 363 -22.50 5.23 22.26
C ARG A 363 -21.88 4.47 21.09
N ASP A 364 -21.23 5.18 20.16
CA ASP A 364 -20.63 4.61 18.98
C ASP A 364 -19.18 4.22 19.24
N TRP A 365 -18.83 2.96 18.95
CA TRP A 365 -17.49 2.41 19.20
C TRP A 365 -16.39 3.17 18.45
N SER A 366 -16.71 3.69 17.27
CA SER A 366 -15.75 4.35 16.39
C SER A 366 -15.43 5.76 16.89
N VAL A 367 -16.38 6.41 17.57
CA VAL A 367 -16.15 7.66 18.30
C VAL A 367 -15.29 7.42 19.53
N ARG A 368 -15.56 6.36 20.31
CA ARG A 368 -14.71 6.00 21.46
C ARG A 368 -13.27 5.72 21.03
N ALA A 369 -13.09 4.96 19.94
CA ALA A 369 -11.77 4.68 19.38
C ALA A 369 -11.03 5.95 18.97
N ALA A 370 -11.71 6.88 18.27
CA ALA A 370 -11.15 8.18 17.91
C ALA A 370 -10.81 9.04 19.14
N ALA A 371 -11.67 9.05 20.17
CA ALA A 371 -11.44 9.77 21.41
C ALA A 371 -10.23 9.22 22.17
N VAL A 372 -10.06 7.90 22.26
CA VAL A 372 -8.89 7.25 22.86
C VAL A 372 -7.61 7.63 22.11
N GLN A 373 -7.63 7.58 20.78
CA GLN A 373 -6.49 7.97 19.95
C GLN A 373 -6.11 9.44 20.14
N ALA A 374 -7.09 10.33 20.09
CA ALA A 374 -6.92 11.75 20.29
C ALA A 374 -6.41 12.09 21.70
N ALA A 375 -6.95 11.45 22.74
CA ALA A 375 -6.51 11.60 24.13
C ALA A 375 -5.08 11.06 24.37
N ALA A 376 -4.69 9.99 23.68
CA ALA A 376 -3.32 9.49 23.71
C ALA A 376 -2.34 10.46 23.00
N GLY A 377 -2.76 11.05 21.87
CA GLY A 377 -1.97 12.01 21.11
C GLY A 377 -1.67 13.31 21.86
N LEU A 378 -2.58 13.73 22.76
CA LEU A 378 -2.36 14.87 23.65
C LEU A 378 -1.16 14.68 24.60
N ARG A 379 -0.81 13.43 24.94
CA ARG A 379 0.23 13.07 25.91
C ARG A 379 0.10 13.85 27.23
N LEU A 380 -1.10 13.88 27.81
CA LEU A 380 -1.36 14.53 29.10
C LEU A 380 -1.59 13.49 30.18
N LYS A 381 -0.95 13.64 31.34
CA LYS A 381 -1.11 12.71 32.48
C LYS A 381 -2.57 12.54 32.89
N ARG A 382 -3.36 13.61 32.82
CA ARG A 382 -4.80 13.59 33.17
C ARG A 382 -5.67 12.74 32.24
N THR A 383 -5.18 12.28 31.09
CA THR A 383 -5.94 11.37 30.21
C THR A 383 -5.82 9.91 30.65
N LEU A 384 -4.87 9.56 31.52
CA LEU A 384 -4.68 8.18 32.00
C LEU A 384 -5.90 7.65 32.76
N PRO A 385 -6.43 8.31 33.82
CA PRO A 385 -7.56 7.76 34.56
C PRO A 385 -8.81 7.51 33.69
N PRO A 386 -9.26 8.44 32.83
CA PRO A 386 -10.39 8.19 31.94
C PRO A 386 -10.19 7.03 30.97
N ILE A 387 -8.97 6.83 30.45
CA ILE A 387 -8.66 5.69 29.56
C ILE A 387 -8.65 4.38 30.35
N ILE A 388 -8.17 4.38 31.61
CA ILE A 388 -8.22 3.19 32.48
C ILE A 388 -9.66 2.85 32.86
N ALA A 389 -10.50 3.84 33.17
CA ALA A 389 -11.94 3.63 33.42
C ALA A 389 -12.64 3.03 32.18
N LEU A 390 -12.39 3.58 30.99
CA LEU A 390 -12.93 3.02 29.75
C LEU A 390 -12.46 1.59 29.49
N LEU A 391 -11.21 1.25 29.86
CA LEU A 391 -10.67 -0.11 29.73
C LEU A 391 -11.47 -1.14 30.55
N GLU A 392 -11.98 -0.73 31.71
CA GLU A 392 -12.78 -1.55 32.62
C GLU A 392 -14.16 -1.88 32.02
N GLU A 393 -14.84 -0.87 31.49
CA GLU A 393 -16.18 -0.98 30.92
C GLU A 393 -16.19 -1.58 29.50
N SER A 394 -15.07 -1.50 28.79
CA SER A 394 -14.99 -1.89 27.38
C SER A 394 -14.61 -3.36 27.19
N SER A 395 -15.17 -3.97 26.15
CA SER A 395 -14.72 -5.25 25.57
C SER A 395 -14.16 -5.07 24.15
N GLY A 396 -13.54 -6.12 23.62
CA GLY A 396 -13.14 -6.20 22.21
C GLY A 396 -12.17 -5.11 21.73
N ARG A 397 -12.54 -4.40 20.66
CA ARG A 397 -11.68 -3.41 19.99
C ARG A 397 -11.33 -2.23 20.88
N THR A 398 -12.33 -1.58 21.50
CA THR A 398 -12.11 -0.41 22.37
C THR A 398 -11.17 -0.77 23.54
N ARG A 399 -11.27 -1.97 24.12
CA ARG A 399 -10.34 -2.47 25.14
C ARG A 399 -8.89 -2.49 24.63
N LYS A 400 -8.65 -3.03 23.42
CA LYS A 400 -7.32 -3.04 22.79
C LYS A 400 -6.79 -1.62 22.54
N ASP A 401 -7.64 -0.73 22.05
CA ASP A 401 -7.25 0.67 21.82
C ASP A 401 -6.84 1.36 23.12
N CYS A 402 -7.56 1.14 24.22
CA CYS A 402 -7.19 1.65 25.54
C CYS A 402 -5.83 1.11 25.99
N VAL A 403 -5.60 -0.22 25.93
CA VAL A 403 -4.30 -0.81 26.31
C VAL A 403 -3.16 -0.25 25.47
N ARG A 404 -3.37 -0.11 24.16
CA ARG A 404 -2.38 0.46 23.25
C ARG A 404 -2.10 1.93 23.61
N ALA A 405 -3.14 2.72 23.85
CA ALA A 405 -3.01 4.10 24.29
C ALA A 405 -2.24 4.22 25.61
N LEU A 406 -2.56 3.39 26.60
CA LEU A 406 -1.88 3.37 27.89
C LEU A 406 -0.40 2.99 27.74
N ARG A 407 -0.06 2.00 26.90
CA ARG A 407 1.34 1.66 26.57
C ARG A 407 2.08 2.81 25.89
N LEU A 408 1.45 3.48 24.95
CA LEU A 408 2.06 4.63 24.24
C LEU A 408 2.21 5.87 25.14
N LEU A 409 1.34 6.03 26.13
CA LEU A 409 1.44 7.09 27.13
C LEU A 409 2.50 6.76 28.17
N THR A 410 2.52 5.53 28.69
CA THR A 410 3.29 5.16 29.89
C THR A 410 4.62 4.47 29.60
N GLY A 411 4.76 3.82 28.45
CA GLY A 411 5.86 2.89 28.16
C GLY A 411 5.76 1.54 28.89
N LEU A 412 4.69 1.33 29.68
CA LEU A 412 4.51 0.16 30.54
C LEU A 412 3.50 -0.82 29.93
N ASP A 413 3.62 -2.10 30.26
CA ASP A 413 2.67 -3.14 29.84
C ASP A 413 2.07 -3.87 31.05
N HIS A 414 0.93 -3.38 31.54
CA HIS A 414 0.11 -4.09 32.54
C HIS A 414 -0.96 -4.99 31.90
N GLY A 415 -0.83 -5.30 30.61
CA GLY A 415 -1.73 -6.16 29.85
C GLY A 415 -3.16 -5.62 29.72
N THR A 416 -4.13 -6.53 29.54
CA THR A 416 -5.52 -6.17 29.16
C THR A 416 -6.49 -6.04 30.34
N ALA A 417 -6.03 -6.23 31.57
CA ALA A 417 -6.88 -6.23 32.75
C ALA A 417 -6.85 -4.84 33.39
N ALA A 418 -8.00 -4.16 33.46
CA ALA A 418 -8.11 -2.83 34.04
C ALA A 418 -7.63 -2.79 35.49
N ALA A 419 -7.93 -3.82 36.29
CA ALA A 419 -7.46 -3.94 37.67
C ALA A 419 -5.95 -3.74 37.83
N ARG A 420 -5.13 -4.28 36.92
CA ARG A 420 -3.66 -4.10 36.98
C ARG A 420 -3.23 -2.66 36.72
N TRP A 421 -3.92 -1.99 35.79
CA TRP A 421 -3.70 -0.57 35.52
C TRP A 421 -4.18 0.32 36.67
N ASN A 422 -5.34 0.01 37.28
CA ASN A 422 -5.86 0.70 38.46
C ASN A 422 -4.91 0.57 39.65
N THR A 423 -4.48 -0.64 39.99
CA THR A 423 -3.53 -0.87 41.10
C THR A 423 -2.21 -0.13 40.88
N TRP A 424 -1.70 -0.11 39.65
CA TRP A 424 -0.50 0.66 39.33
C TRP A 424 -0.75 2.17 39.48
N TRP A 425 -1.87 2.67 38.95
CA TRP A 425 -2.22 4.08 39.01
C TRP A 425 -2.43 4.59 40.44
N GLU A 426 -3.06 3.79 41.30
CA GLU A 426 -3.24 4.09 42.72
C GLU A 426 -1.90 4.18 43.47
N LYS A 427 -0.95 3.29 43.16
CA LYS A 427 0.35 3.22 43.84
C LYS A 427 1.36 4.24 43.34
N GLU A 428 1.44 4.41 42.03
CA GLU A 428 2.54 5.14 41.37
C GLU A 428 2.05 6.36 40.57
N GLY A 429 0.74 6.44 40.27
CA GLY A 429 0.17 7.44 39.37
C GLY A 429 0.38 8.87 39.84
N ALA A 430 0.37 9.15 41.15
CA ALA A 430 0.62 10.48 41.69
C ALA A 430 2.03 11.00 41.35
N ALA A 431 3.06 10.17 41.51
CA ALA A 431 4.45 10.52 41.18
C ALA A 431 4.79 10.32 39.70
N PHE A 432 3.98 9.57 38.96
CA PHE A 432 4.25 9.21 37.57
C PHE A 432 4.42 10.42 36.65
N ARG A 433 5.45 10.38 35.81
CA ARG A 433 5.70 11.33 34.72
C ARG A 433 5.72 10.58 33.40
N LEU A 434 5.07 11.16 32.40
CA LEU A 434 5.02 10.58 31.06
C LEU A 434 6.45 10.52 30.48
N PRO A 435 6.90 9.36 29.96
CA PRO A 435 8.15 9.29 29.21
C PRO A 435 8.11 10.14 27.95
N ALA A 436 9.28 10.37 27.35
CA ALA A 436 9.38 10.89 25.99
C ALA A 436 8.65 9.95 25.00
N LEU A 437 8.08 10.53 23.94
CA LEU A 437 7.33 9.75 22.94
C LEU A 437 8.19 8.65 22.31
N ASP A 438 9.44 8.97 21.94
CA ASP A 438 10.36 8.03 21.31
C ASP A 438 10.66 6.83 22.20
N THR A 439 10.78 7.06 23.51
CA THR A 439 10.98 6.00 24.50
C THR A 439 9.77 5.06 24.56
N ALA A 440 8.55 5.61 24.60
CA ALA A 440 7.33 4.80 24.63
C ALA A 440 7.11 4.04 23.31
N LEU A 441 7.43 4.66 22.17
CA LEU A 441 7.36 4.00 20.86
C LEU A 441 8.35 2.85 20.74
N ALA A 442 9.61 3.05 21.15
CA ALA A 442 10.63 2.01 21.15
C ALA A 442 10.20 0.82 22.03
N ALA A 443 9.62 1.08 23.20
CA ALA A 443 9.10 0.03 24.09
C ALA A 443 7.98 -0.79 23.43
N GLU A 444 7.04 -0.13 22.75
CA GLU A 444 5.95 -0.82 22.04
C GLU A 444 6.45 -1.61 20.83
N GLN A 445 7.41 -1.07 20.06
CA GLN A 445 8.05 -1.79 18.95
C GLN A 445 8.78 -3.05 19.45
N ALA A 446 9.55 -2.95 20.52
CA ALA A 446 10.23 -4.09 21.13
C ALA A 446 9.23 -5.14 21.67
N ARG A 447 8.08 -4.70 22.20
CA ARG A 447 7.00 -5.62 22.61
C ARG A 447 6.39 -6.34 21.41
N LEU A 448 6.10 -5.64 20.32
CA LEU A 448 5.57 -6.22 19.09
C LEU A 448 6.53 -7.25 18.49
N ALA A 449 7.83 -6.95 18.48
CA ALA A 449 8.87 -7.89 18.03
C ALA A 449 8.91 -9.17 18.89
N ARG A 450 8.87 -9.04 20.23
CA ARG A 450 8.81 -10.18 21.15
C ARG A 450 7.53 -11.01 20.99
N ALA A 451 6.39 -10.35 20.86
CA ALA A 451 5.11 -11.02 20.62
C ALA A 451 5.11 -11.78 19.29
N ALA A 452 5.73 -11.23 18.25
CA ALA A 452 5.88 -11.90 16.97
C ALA A 452 6.72 -13.18 17.06
N ALA A 453 7.76 -13.20 17.90
CA ALA A 453 8.65 -14.35 18.11
C ALA A 453 8.05 -15.46 19.00
N SER A 454 7.14 -15.12 19.92
CA SER A 454 6.62 -16.04 20.95
C SER A 454 5.32 -16.79 20.58
N THR A 455 4.84 -16.69 19.34
CA THR A 455 3.46 -17.13 19.00
C THR A 455 3.33 -18.67 18.92
N THR A 456 3.08 -19.32 20.06
CA THR A 456 2.60 -20.71 20.21
C THR A 456 1.32 -20.71 21.06
N LYS A 457 0.16 -20.47 20.44
CA LYS A 457 -1.21 -20.85 20.90
C LYS A 457 -2.27 -20.42 19.87
N THR A 458 -3.39 -21.15 19.84
CA THR A 458 -4.50 -21.09 18.87
C THR A 458 -4.87 -19.66 18.46
N SER A 459 -4.49 -19.30 17.25
CA SER A 459 -4.62 -17.97 16.65
C SER A 459 -4.85 -18.16 15.16
N PHE A 460 -5.68 -17.30 14.55
CA PHE A 460 -5.86 -17.32 13.10
C PHE A 460 -4.57 -16.80 12.47
N TYR A 461 -3.70 -17.70 12.01
CA TYR A 461 -2.36 -17.38 11.51
C TYR A 461 -1.49 -16.53 12.45
N GLY A 462 -1.53 -16.79 13.75
CA GLY A 462 -0.77 -15.99 14.72
C GLY A 462 -1.42 -14.66 15.11
N LEU A 463 -2.60 -14.35 14.57
CA LEU A 463 -3.40 -13.18 14.94
C LEU A 463 -4.52 -13.57 15.90
N ARG A 464 -4.60 -12.85 17.02
CA ARG A 464 -5.69 -13.00 17.98
C ARG A 464 -6.89 -12.17 17.52
N ILE A 465 -7.98 -12.86 17.15
CA ILE A 465 -9.28 -12.24 16.89
C ILE A 465 -9.82 -11.74 18.24
N VAL A 466 -10.01 -10.44 18.36
CA VAL A 466 -10.47 -9.80 19.61
C VAL A 466 -11.67 -8.89 19.39
N SER A 467 -11.95 -8.49 18.16
CA SER A 467 -13.19 -7.77 17.87
C SER A 467 -14.39 -8.74 17.87
N ASN A 468 -15.56 -8.21 18.22
CA ASN A 468 -16.85 -8.88 18.11
C ASN A 468 -17.62 -8.47 16.84
N ARG A 469 -16.96 -7.76 15.90
CA ARG A 469 -17.52 -7.21 14.66
C ARG A 469 -16.52 -7.38 13.52
N VAL A 470 -16.42 -8.59 12.99
CA VAL A 470 -15.32 -9.03 12.13
C VAL A 470 -15.78 -9.52 10.77
N ALA A 471 -14.99 -9.26 9.73
CA ALA A 471 -15.14 -9.96 8.45
C ALA A 471 -13.83 -10.59 7.99
N PHE A 472 -13.93 -11.76 7.36
CA PHE A 472 -12.82 -12.41 6.69
C PHE A 472 -12.98 -12.23 5.20
N ILE A 473 -11.94 -11.71 4.54
CA ILE A 473 -11.91 -11.46 3.10
C ILE A 473 -10.87 -12.40 2.51
N LEU A 474 -11.32 -13.38 1.73
CA LEU A 474 -10.49 -14.49 1.27
C LEU A 474 -10.34 -14.51 -0.24
N ASP A 475 -9.09 -14.59 -0.66
CA ASP A 475 -8.70 -14.81 -2.04
C ASP A 475 -8.97 -16.26 -2.48
N MET A 476 -9.68 -16.40 -3.60
CA MET A 476 -10.01 -17.65 -4.27
C MET A 476 -9.45 -17.71 -5.71
N SER A 477 -8.43 -16.89 -6.00
CA SER A 477 -7.78 -16.84 -7.31
C SER A 477 -7.07 -18.15 -7.68
N GLY A 478 -6.77 -18.32 -8.97
CA GLY A 478 -6.17 -19.56 -9.48
C GLY A 478 -4.84 -19.94 -8.81
N SER A 479 -4.05 -18.97 -8.34
CA SER A 479 -2.79 -19.20 -7.63
C SER A 479 -2.96 -19.83 -6.25
N MET A 480 -4.13 -19.69 -5.62
CA MET A 480 -4.48 -20.35 -4.36
C MET A 480 -4.66 -21.87 -4.51
N ASN A 481 -4.76 -22.39 -5.74
CA ASN A 481 -4.80 -23.83 -6.00
C ASN A 481 -3.40 -24.49 -6.00
N ALA A 482 -2.32 -23.71 -5.88
CA ALA A 482 -0.98 -24.27 -5.76
C ALA A 482 -0.85 -25.16 -4.51
N GLN A 483 -0.14 -26.29 -4.64
CA GLN A 483 0.16 -27.16 -3.51
C GLN A 483 1.24 -26.56 -2.61
N VAL A 484 1.07 -26.73 -1.30
CA VAL A 484 2.08 -26.36 -0.30
C VAL A 484 3.06 -27.51 -0.16
N LYS A 485 4.37 -27.22 -0.26
CA LYS A 485 5.44 -28.22 -0.13
C LYS A 485 5.38 -28.84 1.28
N GLY A 486 5.20 -30.16 1.35
CA GLY A 486 5.23 -30.92 2.60
C GLY A 486 3.87 -31.27 3.23
N GLU A 487 2.76 -30.66 2.80
CA GLU A 487 1.42 -30.91 3.39
C GLU A 487 0.44 -31.64 2.46
N GLY A 488 0.73 -31.73 1.16
CA GLY A 488 -0.16 -32.37 0.17
C GLY A 488 -1.50 -31.65 -0.08
N LYS A 489 -1.72 -30.49 0.56
CA LYS A 489 -2.92 -29.67 0.44
C LYS A 489 -2.63 -28.39 -0.35
N THR A 490 -3.68 -27.83 -0.96
CA THR A 490 -3.59 -26.53 -1.65
C THR A 490 -3.64 -25.38 -0.65
N ARG A 491 -3.07 -24.22 -1.03
CA ARG A 491 -3.14 -22.99 -0.21
C ARG A 491 -4.59 -22.64 0.15
N ARG A 492 -5.51 -22.79 -0.82
CA ARG A 492 -6.96 -22.63 -0.64
C ARG A 492 -7.52 -23.56 0.44
N ALA A 493 -7.19 -24.85 0.40
CA ALA A 493 -7.70 -25.81 1.38
C ALA A 493 -7.25 -25.46 2.80
N ILE A 494 -6.01 -24.99 2.96
CA ILE A 494 -5.48 -24.53 4.26
C ILE A 494 -6.20 -23.25 4.71
N ALA A 495 -6.38 -22.29 3.81
CA ALA A 495 -7.10 -21.04 4.07
C ALA A 495 -8.56 -21.29 4.53
N LEU A 496 -9.29 -22.15 3.83
CA LEU A 496 -10.67 -22.51 4.19
C LEU A 496 -10.75 -23.25 5.53
N ALA A 497 -9.83 -24.18 5.80
CA ALA A 497 -9.77 -24.89 7.07
C ALA A 497 -9.49 -23.93 8.24
N GLN A 498 -8.57 -22.98 8.05
CA GLN A 498 -8.23 -21.99 9.07
C GLN A 498 -9.38 -21.02 9.34
N VAL A 499 -10.08 -20.55 8.30
CA VAL A 499 -11.25 -19.69 8.50
C VAL A 499 -12.39 -20.46 9.16
N THR A 500 -12.62 -21.72 8.77
CA THR A 500 -13.61 -22.58 9.44
C THR A 500 -13.27 -22.77 10.92
N GLN A 501 -12.00 -23.00 11.27
CA GLN A 501 -11.56 -23.08 12.67
C GLN A 501 -11.76 -21.74 13.40
N ALA A 502 -11.43 -20.62 12.77
CA ALA A 502 -11.63 -19.30 13.34
C ALA A 502 -13.11 -19.01 13.61
N VAL A 503 -13.98 -19.30 12.63
CA VAL A 503 -15.45 -19.13 12.75
C VAL A 503 -16.00 -20.00 13.87
N ASN A 504 -15.54 -21.22 14.04
CA ASN A 504 -15.94 -22.06 15.18
C ASN A 504 -15.52 -21.50 16.54
N ALA A 505 -14.39 -20.79 16.60
CA ALA A 505 -13.87 -20.19 17.83
C ALA A 505 -14.49 -18.82 18.18
N LEU A 506 -15.27 -18.20 17.29
CA LEU A 506 -15.92 -16.92 17.55
C LEU A 506 -17.01 -17.06 18.62
N ALA A 507 -17.10 -16.11 19.55
CA ALA A 507 -18.13 -16.07 20.56
C ALA A 507 -19.53 -15.94 19.96
N GLU A 508 -20.55 -16.45 20.63
CA GLU A 508 -21.95 -16.24 20.26
C GLU A 508 -22.31 -14.74 20.33
N GLY A 509 -23.15 -14.26 19.42
CA GLY A 509 -23.47 -12.84 19.25
C GLY A 509 -22.43 -12.01 18.51
N THR A 510 -21.26 -12.57 18.14
CA THR A 510 -20.27 -11.89 17.28
C THR A 510 -20.91 -11.51 15.95
N VAL A 511 -20.87 -10.24 15.57
CA VAL A 511 -21.28 -9.76 14.25
C VAL A 511 -20.20 -10.16 13.25
N PHE A 512 -20.59 -10.95 12.25
CA PHE A 512 -19.66 -11.65 11.38
C PHE A 512 -20.11 -11.62 9.92
N ASN A 513 -19.14 -11.54 9.02
CA ASN A 513 -19.31 -11.86 7.61
C ASN A 513 -18.07 -12.59 7.05
N VAL A 514 -18.25 -13.29 5.94
CA VAL A 514 -17.14 -13.84 5.14
C VAL A 514 -17.37 -13.48 3.68
N ILE A 515 -16.33 -12.95 3.06
CA ILE A 515 -16.36 -12.41 1.71
C ILE A 515 -15.28 -13.12 0.92
N PHE A 516 -15.67 -13.88 -0.11
CA PHE A 516 -14.72 -14.47 -1.04
C PHE A 516 -14.54 -13.54 -2.23
N PHE A 517 -13.35 -13.55 -2.81
CA PHE A 517 -13.12 -12.83 -4.06
C PHE A 517 -12.27 -13.64 -5.03
N ALA A 518 -12.61 -13.52 -6.31
CA ALA A 518 -11.84 -14.02 -7.43
C ALA A 518 -11.89 -12.96 -8.54
N THR A 519 -12.51 -13.25 -9.70
CA THR A 519 -12.81 -12.22 -10.70
C THR A 519 -13.90 -11.23 -10.22
N ALA A 520 -14.81 -11.70 -9.37
CA ALA A 520 -15.87 -10.92 -8.74
C ALA A 520 -15.87 -11.12 -7.21
N VAL A 521 -16.72 -10.39 -6.51
CA VAL A 521 -16.90 -10.47 -5.05
C VAL A 521 -18.11 -11.37 -4.74
N TYR A 522 -17.93 -12.29 -3.79
CA TYR A 522 -18.91 -13.29 -3.39
C TYR A 522 -19.09 -13.24 -1.86
N PRO A 523 -19.88 -12.29 -1.35
CA PRO A 523 -20.18 -12.21 0.07
C PRO A 523 -21.11 -13.36 0.49
N TRP A 524 -20.98 -13.82 1.74
CA TRP A 524 -21.96 -14.74 2.33
C TRP A 524 -23.31 -14.03 2.56
N MET A 525 -23.25 -12.82 3.10
CA MET A 525 -24.39 -11.94 3.34
C MET A 525 -24.08 -10.52 2.88
N ASP A 526 -25.11 -9.79 2.46
CA ASP A 526 -25.00 -8.37 2.08
C ASP A 526 -24.57 -7.48 3.26
N THR A 527 -24.91 -7.89 4.48
CA THR A 527 -24.52 -7.22 5.74
C THR A 527 -24.17 -8.26 6.80
N ALA A 528 -23.23 -7.91 7.68
CA ALA A 528 -22.76 -8.79 8.74
C ALA A 528 -23.87 -9.09 9.76
N LEU A 529 -23.95 -10.35 10.17
CA LEU A 529 -24.99 -10.85 11.08
C LEU A 529 -24.41 -11.38 12.38
N PRO A 530 -25.16 -11.30 13.50
CA PRO A 530 -24.76 -11.94 14.75
C PRO A 530 -24.71 -13.46 14.59
N LEU A 531 -23.64 -14.08 15.09
CA LEU A 531 -23.46 -15.53 15.10
C LEU A 531 -24.28 -16.19 16.22
N ASP A 532 -25.15 -17.10 15.82
CA ASP A 532 -25.82 -18.10 16.67
C ASP A 532 -25.47 -19.51 16.13
N LYS A 533 -26.05 -20.55 16.72
CA LYS A 533 -25.80 -21.94 16.26
C LYS A 533 -26.20 -22.16 14.80
N ARG A 534 -27.30 -21.57 14.34
CA ARG A 534 -27.85 -21.72 12.99
C ARG A 534 -27.04 -20.92 11.98
N THR A 535 -26.79 -19.64 12.24
CA THR A 535 -26.05 -18.77 11.33
C THR A 535 -24.59 -19.20 11.22
N ARG A 536 -23.98 -19.73 12.29
CA ARG A 536 -22.65 -20.34 12.24
C ARG A 536 -22.59 -21.58 11.35
N ALA A 537 -23.54 -22.50 11.48
CA ALA A 537 -23.61 -23.68 10.63
C ALA A 537 -23.82 -23.30 9.15
N ALA A 538 -24.64 -22.28 8.88
CA ALA A 538 -24.85 -21.75 7.54
C ALA A 538 -23.58 -21.10 6.96
N ALA A 539 -22.86 -20.30 7.75
CA ALA A 539 -21.58 -19.70 7.35
C ALA A 539 -20.52 -20.76 7.04
N ILE A 540 -20.37 -21.78 7.90
CA ILE A 540 -19.43 -22.88 7.66
C ILE A 540 -19.79 -23.65 6.39
N SER A 541 -21.07 -23.96 6.20
CA SER A 541 -21.54 -24.63 4.99
C SER A 541 -21.29 -23.77 3.73
N PHE A 542 -21.38 -22.45 3.84
CA PHE A 542 -21.02 -21.54 2.75
C PHE A 542 -19.51 -21.57 2.48
N ILE A 543 -18.66 -21.54 3.51
CA ILE A 543 -17.20 -21.59 3.39
C ILE A 543 -16.73 -22.90 2.73
N GLU A 544 -17.29 -24.04 3.15
CA GLU A 544 -16.85 -25.37 2.67
C GLU A 544 -17.24 -25.65 1.22
N ARG A 545 -18.31 -25.02 0.71
CA ARG A 545 -18.81 -25.23 -0.66
C ARG A 545 -18.12 -24.40 -1.74
N GLN A 546 -17.08 -23.63 -1.40
CA GLN A 546 -16.46 -22.71 -2.34
C GLN A 546 -15.54 -23.41 -3.35
N THR A 547 -15.94 -23.45 -4.62
CA THR A 547 -15.15 -23.97 -5.75
C THR A 547 -14.66 -22.88 -6.70
N LEU A 548 -14.75 -21.61 -6.30
CA LEU A 548 -14.40 -20.45 -7.12
C LEU A 548 -12.95 -20.48 -7.59
N THR A 549 -12.72 -19.99 -8.81
CA THR A 549 -11.40 -19.76 -9.42
C THR A 549 -11.48 -18.53 -10.32
N GLY A 550 -10.41 -17.73 -10.41
CA GLY A 550 -10.40 -16.54 -11.28
C GLY A 550 -9.25 -15.59 -10.97
N GLY A 551 -9.44 -14.31 -11.29
CA GLY A 551 -8.49 -13.23 -10.98
C GLY A 551 -8.47 -12.86 -9.47
N THR A 552 -7.78 -11.78 -9.13
CA THR A 552 -7.57 -11.33 -7.73
C THR A 552 -8.23 -9.96 -7.51
N ASN A 553 -9.56 -9.93 -7.39
CA ASN A 553 -10.37 -8.71 -7.14
C ASN A 553 -10.40 -8.33 -5.65
N ILE A 554 -9.25 -7.87 -5.14
CA ILE A 554 -9.12 -7.47 -3.73
C ILE A 554 -9.80 -6.13 -3.43
N TYR A 555 -9.86 -5.22 -4.41
CA TYR A 555 -10.36 -3.86 -4.24
C TYR A 555 -11.87 -3.84 -3.97
N ASP A 556 -12.67 -4.44 -4.86
CA ASP A 556 -14.14 -4.42 -4.71
C ASP A 556 -14.56 -5.16 -3.43
N ALA A 557 -13.82 -6.21 -3.04
CA ALA A 557 -14.07 -6.97 -1.82
C ALA A 557 -13.81 -6.14 -0.55
N LEU A 558 -12.74 -5.32 -0.56
CA LEU A 558 -12.45 -4.40 0.53
C LEU A 558 -13.49 -3.29 0.61
N LEU A 559 -13.87 -2.70 -0.53
CA LEU A 559 -14.88 -1.63 -0.58
C LEU A 559 -16.22 -2.10 -0.01
N PHE A 560 -16.70 -3.26 -0.47
CA PHE A 560 -17.91 -3.90 0.05
C PHE A 560 -17.86 -4.08 1.58
N ALA A 561 -16.73 -4.53 2.12
CA ALA A 561 -16.57 -4.70 3.56
C ALA A 561 -16.49 -3.37 4.33
N LEU A 562 -15.96 -2.31 3.73
CA LEU A 562 -15.88 -0.97 4.33
C LEU A 562 -17.25 -0.27 4.38
N GLU A 563 -18.16 -0.58 3.46
CA GLU A 563 -19.51 -0.03 3.42
C GLU A 563 -20.39 -0.57 4.56
N ASP A 564 -20.17 -1.82 5.00
CA ASP A 564 -20.97 -2.46 6.04
C ASP A 564 -20.79 -1.77 7.41
N PRO A 565 -21.81 -1.09 7.97
CA PRO A 565 -21.73 -0.41 9.27
C PRO A 565 -21.54 -1.41 10.43
N GLY A 566 -21.86 -2.68 10.19
CA GLY A 566 -21.72 -3.86 11.04
C GLY A 566 -20.29 -4.22 11.45
N LEU A 567 -19.29 -3.71 10.75
CA LEU A 567 -17.90 -4.14 10.89
C LEU A 567 -16.98 -3.10 11.53
N ASP A 568 -15.97 -3.57 12.27
CA ASP A 568 -14.89 -2.74 12.81
C ASP A 568 -13.47 -3.30 12.54
N THR A 569 -13.38 -4.57 12.13
CA THR A 569 -12.11 -5.27 11.90
C THR A 569 -12.22 -6.21 10.70
N LEU A 570 -11.27 -6.14 9.77
CA LEU A 570 -11.18 -6.99 8.59
C LEU A 570 -9.93 -7.87 8.65
N PHE A 571 -10.04 -9.13 8.25
CA PHE A 571 -8.91 -10.04 8.05
C PHE A 571 -8.83 -10.39 6.57
N VAL A 572 -7.84 -9.83 5.88
CA VAL A 572 -7.66 -9.95 4.44
C VAL A 572 -6.58 -10.97 4.17
N MET A 573 -6.92 -12.01 3.40
CA MET A 573 -6.02 -13.10 3.06
C MET A 573 -5.88 -13.21 1.55
N SER A 574 -4.65 -13.06 1.04
CA SER A 574 -4.34 -13.13 -0.39
C SER A 574 -2.88 -13.52 -0.62
N ASP A 575 -2.57 -14.06 -1.80
CA ASP A 575 -1.19 -14.29 -2.24
C ASP A 575 -0.53 -13.03 -2.84
N GLY A 576 -1.27 -11.92 -2.93
CA GLY A 576 -0.73 -10.58 -2.76
C GLY A 576 -0.68 -9.68 -3.98
N MET A 577 -0.99 -10.17 -5.19
CA MET A 577 -0.94 -9.38 -6.43
C MET A 577 -2.34 -9.20 -7.03
N PRO A 578 -2.91 -7.97 -6.99
CA PRO A 578 -4.17 -7.68 -7.66
C PRO A 578 -4.06 -7.96 -9.16
N SER A 579 -5.03 -8.71 -9.70
CA SER A 579 -5.06 -9.14 -11.11
C SER A 579 -6.46 -9.08 -11.72
N GLY A 580 -7.48 -8.79 -10.90
CA GLY A 580 -8.87 -8.58 -11.31
C GLY A 580 -9.51 -7.45 -10.50
N GLY A 581 -10.76 -7.13 -10.82
CA GLY A 581 -11.50 -6.02 -10.20
C GLY A 581 -11.45 -4.71 -10.96
N SER A 582 -12.24 -3.75 -10.48
CA SER A 582 -12.32 -2.40 -11.06
C SER A 582 -11.01 -1.62 -10.97
N VAL A 583 -10.18 -1.89 -9.95
CA VAL A 583 -8.85 -1.28 -9.74
C VAL A 583 -7.82 -2.36 -9.40
N ASN A 584 -6.66 -2.35 -10.09
CA ASN A 584 -5.58 -3.32 -9.89
C ASN A 584 -4.21 -2.69 -9.53
N ASP A 585 -4.08 -1.36 -9.54
CA ASP A 585 -2.86 -0.68 -9.09
C ASP A 585 -2.79 -0.64 -7.55
N ILE A 586 -1.69 -1.13 -6.98
CA ILE A 586 -1.51 -1.24 -5.52
C ILE A 586 -1.64 0.12 -4.82
N ALA A 587 -1.11 1.19 -5.41
CA ALA A 587 -1.15 2.50 -4.76
C ALA A 587 -2.54 3.12 -4.84
N THR A 588 -3.23 2.99 -5.98
CA THR A 588 -4.62 3.42 -6.12
C THR A 588 -5.53 2.67 -5.15
N ILE A 589 -5.39 1.35 -5.03
CA ILE A 589 -6.14 0.55 -4.04
C ILE A 589 -5.87 1.07 -2.62
N ARG A 590 -4.60 1.24 -2.25
CA ARG A 590 -4.23 1.74 -0.92
C ARG A 590 -4.85 3.13 -0.64
N ALA A 591 -4.77 4.05 -1.60
CA ALA A 591 -5.28 5.40 -1.47
C ALA A 591 -6.80 5.43 -1.32
N GLU A 592 -7.54 4.70 -2.16
CA GLU A 592 -9.00 4.59 -2.06
C GLU A 592 -9.41 3.96 -0.72
N ILE A 593 -8.80 2.84 -0.35
CA ILE A 593 -9.16 2.14 0.88
C ILE A 593 -8.86 3.02 2.10
N ALA A 594 -7.78 3.80 2.08
CA ALA A 594 -7.51 4.80 3.11
C ALA A 594 -8.57 5.92 3.11
N ALA A 595 -8.96 6.43 1.94
CA ALA A 595 -9.98 7.46 1.77
C ALA A 595 -11.34 7.02 2.34
N GLN A 596 -11.82 5.85 1.92
CA GLN A 596 -13.09 5.27 2.37
C GLN A 596 -13.04 4.94 3.87
N ASN A 597 -11.88 4.50 4.36
CA ASN A 597 -11.72 4.19 5.78
C ASN A 597 -11.52 5.43 6.67
N ALA A 598 -11.24 6.62 6.13
CA ALA A 598 -11.00 7.83 6.93
C ALA A 598 -12.17 8.16 7.88
N ALA A 599 -13.40 7.97 7.40
CA ALA A 599 -14.62 8.20 8.18
C ALA A 599 -14.96 7.05 9.15
N ARG A 600 -14.47 5.83 8.87
CA ARG A 600 -14.87 4.56 9.51
C ARG A 600 -13.84 3.98 10.47
N GLY A 601 -12.55 4.21 10.27
CA GLY A 601 -11.47 3.78 11.16
C GLY A 601 -11.47 2.26 11.45
N ILE A 602 -11.91 1.47 10.48
CA ILE A 602 -11.87 0.01 10.51
C ILE A 602 -10.41 -0.44 10.50
N VAL A 603 -10.10 -1.49 11.26
CA VAL A 603 -8.77 -2.06 11.31
C VAL A 603 -8.64 -3.21 10.33
N ILE A 604 -7.62 -3.16 9.47
CA ILE A 604 -7.39 -4.15 8.42
C ILE A 604 -6.17 -4.97 8.79
N HIS A 605 -6.33 -6.27 9.00
CA HIS A 605 -5.24 -7.22 9.17
C HIS A 605 -4.91 -7.86 7.83
N GLY A 606 -3.63 -7.92 7.48
CA GLY A 606 -3.15 -8.50 6.22
C GLY A 606 -2.46 -9.83 6.45
N ILE A 607 -2.88 -10.87 5.74
CA ILE A 607 -2.31 -12.22 5.80
C ILE A 607 -1.87 -12.60 4.40
N ALA A 608 -0.56 -12.57 4.16
CA ALA A 608 0.02 -12.92 2.88
C ALA A 608 0.32 -14.42 2.83
N VAL A 609 -0.18 -15.08 1.78
CA VAL A 609 -0.16 -16.55 1.64
C VAL A 609 0.83 -16.96 0.55
N GLY A 610 1.96 -17.54 0.95
CA GLY A 610 3.01 -18.08 0.07
C GLY A 610 3.94 -17.06 -0.58
N GLN A 611 3.61 -15.77 -0.57
CA GLN A 611 4.46 -14.69 -1.09
C GLN A 611 4.30 -13.42 -0.22
N LYS A 612 5.32 -12.55 -0.20
CA LYS A 612 5.21 -11.26 0.50
C LYS A 612 4.31 -10.32 -0.27
N SER A 613 3.37 -9.67 0.41
CA SER A 613 2.49 -8.67 -0.19
C SER A 613 2.77 -7.28 0.36
N ALA A 614 3.28 -6.39 -0.50
CA ALA A 614 3.45 -4.98 -0.15
C ALA A 614 2.09 -4.30 0.13
N LEU A 615 1.05 -4.64 -0.66
CA LEU A 615 -0.30 -4.11 -0.50
C LEU A 615 -0.88 -4.44 0.88
N LEU A 616 -0.93 -5.73 1.25
CA LEU A 616 -1.49 -6.16 2.54
C LEU A 616 -0.72 -5.57 3.73
N LYS A 617 0.61 -5.44 3.59
CA LYS A 617 1.44 -4.80 4.61
C LYS A 617 1.08 -3.33 4.78
N SER A 618 0.96 -2.59 3.68
CA SER A 618 0.59 -1.16 3.71
C SER A 618 -0.83 -0.95 4.25
N LEU A 619 -1.82 -1.71 3.81
CA LEU A 619 -3.20 -1.63 4.32
C LEU A 619 -3.25 -1.90 5.83
N ALA A 620 -2.48 -2.86 6.32
CA ALA A 620 -2.38 -3.13 7.75
C ALA A 620 -1.69 -2.01 8.52
N GLN A 621 -0.67 -1.39 7.95
CA GLN A 621 0.00 -0.25 8.58
C GLN A 621 -0.91 0.97 8.66
N ASP A 622 -1.59 1.33 7.57
CA ASP A 622 -2.44 2.52 7.48
C ASP A 622 -3.64 2.47 8.42
N SER A 623 -4.19 1.26 8.64
CA SER A 623 -5.35 1.04 9.52
C SER A 623 -4.98 0.70 10.97
N GLY A 624 -3.68 0.62 11.30
CA GLY A 624 -3.21 0.18 12.62
C GLY A 624 -3.48 -1.30 12.93
N GLY A 625 -3.62 -2.11 11.88
CA GLY A 625 -3.75 -3.56 11.93
C GLY A 625 -2.41 -4.28 12.05
N SER A 626 -2.36 -5.52 11.58
CA SER A 626 -1.17 -6.37 11.70
C SER A 626 -1.00 -7.17 10.42
N TYR A 627 0.25 -7.28 9.99
CA TYR A 627 0.63 -8.03 8.80
C TYR A 627 1.35 -9.32 9.21
N ARG A 628 0.97 -10.44 8.59
CA ARG A 628 1.61 -11.74 8.77
C ARG A 628 1.87 -12.38 7.42
N GLU A 629 3.00 -13.05 7.34
CA GLU A 629 3.39 -13.91 6.23
C GLU A 629 3.17 -15.35 6.66
N VAL A 630 2.52 -16.12 5.80
CA VAL A 630 2.17 -17.51 6.07
C VAL A 630 2.49 -18.33 4.83
N LEU A 631 2.97 -19.55 5.06
CA LEU A 631 3.41 -20.56 4.10
C LEU A 631 4.84 -20.35 3.63
#